data_AF-X6L1L4-F1
#
_entry.id   AF-X6L1L4-F1
#
_cell.length_a   1.000
_cell.length_b   1.000
_cell.length_c   1.000
_cell.angle_alpha   90.00
_cell.angle_beta   90.00
_cell.angle_gamma   90.00
#
_symmetry.space_group_name_H-M   'P 1'
#
loop_
_entity.id
_entity.type
_entity.pdbx_description
1 polymer ?
#
loop_
_entity_poly.entity_id
_entity_poly.type
_entity_poly.pdbx_seq_one_letter_code
_entity_poly.pdbx_strand_id
1 'polypeptide(L)' 'MPKRFRLTRRFPVAMTEDGYRGLKRFAHEAGLDEGEALSFLFEHFDSVTDEDALSHRLRLFNAELEARKR' A
#
# COMPACT_ATOMS: atom_id res chain seq x y z
N MET A 1 -5.48 -11.16 24.90
CA MET A 1 -4.17 -11.28 24.22
C MET A 1 -4.30 -10.66 22.84
N PRO A 2 -3.38 -9.77 22.41
CA PRO A 2 -3.42 -9.22 21.06
C PRO A 2 -3.33 -10.36 20.03
N LYS A 3 -4.05 -10.20 18.92
CA LYS A 3 -4.00 -11.14 17.79
C LYS A 3 -2.55 -11.28 17.34
N ARG A 4 -2.09 -12.52 17.13
CA ARG A 4 -0.72 -12.76 16.64
C ARG A 4 -0.56 -12.17 15.24
N PHE A 5 0.36 -11.23 15.10
CA PHE A 5 0.78 -10.72 13.81
C PHE A 5 1.71 -11.73 13.15
N ARG A 6 1.21 -12.47 12.14
CA ARG A 6 1.97 -13.49 11.43
C ARG A 6 1.78 -13.33 9.93
N LEU A 7 2.87 -13.04 9.23
CA LEU A 7 2.90 -13.00 7.78
C LEU A 7 2.79 -14.42 7.22
N THR A 8 1.61 -14.77 6.70
CA THR A 8 1.32 -16.14 6.21
C THR A 8 1.24 -16.24 4.68
N ARG A 9 1.26 -15.11 3.98
CA ARG A 9 1.15 -15.06 2.52
C ARG A 9 2.38 -14.38 1.93
N ARG A 10 2.99 -15.06 0.95
CA ARG A 10 4.04 -14.52 0.09
C ARG A 10 3.47 -14.51 -1.32
N PHE A 11 3.54 -13.38 -2.01
CA PHE A 11 3.08 -13.25 -3.39
C PHE A 11 4.09 -12.40 -4.17
N PRO A 12 4.40 -12.77 -5.43
CA PRO A 12 5.26 -11.95 -6.28
C PRO A 12 4.50 -10.69 -6.70
N VAL A 13 5.10 -9.52 -6.51
CA VAL A 13 4.51 -8.22 -6.88
C VAL A 13 5.54 -7.36 -7.59
N ALA A 14 5.09 -6.61 -8.59
CA ALA A 14 5.88 -5.57 -9.24
C ALA A 14 5.38 -4.20 -8.79
N MET A 15 6.30 -3.25 -8.60
CA MET A 15 6.01 -1.86 -8.22
C MET A 15 6.79 -0.92 -9.15
N THR A 16 6.29 0.30 -9.35
CA THR A 16 7.11 1.37 -9.93
C THR A 16 8.23 1.73 -8.97
N GLU A 17 9.33 2.31 -9.48
CA GLU A 17 10.46 2.75 -8.65
C GLU A 17 10.01 3.72 -7.55
N ASP A 18 9.16 4.70 -7.89
CA ASP A 18 8.62 5.67 -6.94
C ASP A 18 7.76 4.99 -5.85
N GLY A 19 6.93 4.03 -6.25
CA GLY A 19 6.11 3.25 -5.32
C GLY A 19 6.98 2.45 -4.35
N TYR A 20 8.02 1.79 -4.87
CA TYR A 20 8.96 1.01 -4.06
C TYR A 20 9.75 1.89 -3.08
N ARG A 21 10.26 3.04 -3.53
CA ARG A 21 10.92 4.03 -2.65
C ARG A 21 9.99 4.55 -1.57
N GLY A 22 8.73 4.81 -1.91
CA GLY A 22 7.70 5.19 -0.95
C GLY A 22 7.49 4.14 0.13
N LEU A 23 7.33 2.87 -0.26
CA LEU A 23 7.20 1.74 0.66
C LEU A 23 8.42 1.61 1.58
N LYS A 24 9.64 1.64 1.01
CA LYS A 24 10.89 1.55 1.79
C LYS A 24 11.00 2.66 2.82
N ARG A 25 10.68 3.90 2.45
CA ARG A 25 10.73 5.05 3.36
C ARG A 25 9.69 4.92 4.47
N PHE A 26 8.44 4.62 4.13
CA PHE A 26 7.36 4.44 5.11
C PHE A 26 7.70 3.32 6.11
N ALA A 27 8.13 2.16 5.62
CA ALA A 27 8.51 1.04 6.46
C ALA A 27 9.67 1.41 7.41
N HIS A 28 10.71 2.06 6.90
CA HIS A 28 11.84 2.52 7.70
C HIS A 28 11.43 3.53 8.78
N GLU A 29 10.63 4.54 8.44
CA GLU A 29 10.16 5.56 9.40
C GLU A 29 9.24 4.96 10.48
N ALA A 30 8.45 3.93 10.14
CA ALA A 30 7.59 3.23 11.07
C ALA A 30 8.31 2.13 11.89
N GLY A 31 9.58 1.81 11.57
CA GLY A 31 10.33 0.72 12.19
C GLY A 31 9.81 -0.67 11.83
N LEU A 32 9.22 -0.82 10.63
CA LEU A 32 8.62 -2.05 10.12
C LEU A 32 9.42 -2.62 8.94
N ASP A 33 9.29 -3.92 8.70
CA ASP A 33 9.61 -4.51 7.40
C ASP A 33 8.51 -4.20 6.36
N GLU A 34 8.78 -4.44 5.07
CA GLU A 34 7.84 -4.12 4.00
C GLU A 34 6.55 -4.94 4.08
N GLY A 35 6.64 -6.20 4.53
CA GLY A 35 5.48 -7.07 4.71
C GLY A 35 4.60 -6.59 5.86
N GLU A 36 5.21 -6.21 6.97
CA GLU A 36 4.59 -5.58 8.13
C GLU A 36 3.89 -4.27 7.74
N ALA A 37 4.58 -3.41 7.00
CA ALA A 37 4.04 -2.14 6.52
C ALA A 37 2.82 -2.33 5.61
N LEU A 38 2.89 -3.25 4.64
CA LEU A 38 1.76 -3.58 3.77
C LEU A 38 0.59 -4.17 4.58
N SER A 39 0.89 -5.10 5.50
CA SER A 39 -0.13 -5.67 6.38
C SER A 39 -0.80 -4.63 7.27
N PHE A 40 -0.04 -3.70 7.87
CA PHE A 40 -0.60 -2.59 8.64
C PHE A 40 -1.56 -1.73 7.81
N LEU A 41 -1.12 -1.29 6.62
CA LEU A 41 -1.92 -0.43 5.75
C LEU A 41 -3.23 -1.10 5.34
N PHE A 42 -3.18 -2.39 4.98
CA PHE A 42 -4.37 -3.10 4.50
C PHE A 42 -5.24 -3.67 5.63
N GLU A 43 -4.71 -3.92 6.83
CA GLU A 43 -5.52 -4.27 8.01
C GLU A 43 -6.26 -3.05 8.60
N HIS A 44 -5.80 -1.84 8.31
CA HIS A 44 -6.34 -0.58 8.86
C HIS A 44 -6.78 0.41 7.78
N PHE A 45 -7.01 -0.07 6.55
CA PHE A 45 -7.17 0.76 5.36
C PHE A 45 -8.25 1.83 5.52
N ASP A 46 -9.45 1.44 5.96
CA ASP A 46 -10.59 2.37 6.13
C ASP A 46 -10.33 3.43 7.21
N SER A 47 -9.45 3.16 8.17
CA SER A 47 -9.12 4.12 9.24
C SER A 47 -7.95 5.06 8.89
N VAL A 48 -7.06 4.65 7.98
CA VAL A 48 -5.89 5.45 7.59
C VAL A 48 -6.10 6.19 6.26
N THR A 49 -7.22 5.95 5.59
CA THR A 49 -7.59 6.60 4.33
C THR A 49 -8.83 7.46 4.50
N ASP A 50 -8.92 8.52 3.70
CA ASP A 50 -10.14 9.31 3.51
C ASP A 50 -10.91 8.71 2.32
N GLU A 51 -12.12 8.21 2.58
CA GLU A 51 -12.92 7.44 1.61
C GLU A 51 -13.25 8.25 0.36
N ASP A 52 -13.64 9.52 0.52
CA ASP A 52 -14.01 10.41 -0.58
C ASP A 52 -12.79 10.76 -1.44
N ALA A 53 -11.69 11.14 -0.79
CA ALA A 53 -10.45 11.51 -1.46
C ALA A 53 -9.83 10.30 -2.18
N LEU A 54 -9.86 9.11 -1.56
CA LEU A 54 -9.41 7.87 -2.17
C LEU A 54 -10.24 7.54 -3.40
N SER A 55 -11.57 7.56 -3.27
CA SER A 55 -12.51 7.26 -4.37
C SER A 55 -12.31 8.19 -5.56
N HIS A 56 -12.13 9.48 -5.29
CA HIS A 56 -11.86 10.47 -6.34
C HIS A 56 -10.51 10.21 -7.04
N ARG A 57 -9.44 9.98 -6.27
CA ARG A 57 -8.09 9.72 -6.81
C ARG A 57 -8.02 8.43 -7.63
N LEU A 58 -8.66 7.35 -7.17
CA LEU A 58 -8.71 6.08 -7.90
C LEU A 58 -9.39 6.23 -9.26
N ARG A 59 -10.46 7.03 -9.34
CA ARG A 59 -11.16 7.29 -10.60
C ARG A 59 -10.27 8.00 -11.62
N LEU A 60 -9.57 9.05 -11.20
CA LEU A 60 -8.62 9.77 -12.05
C LEU A 60 -7.46 8.87 -12.49
N PHE A 61 -6.89 8.12 -11.55
CA PHE A 61 -5.81 7.19 -11.84
C PHE A 61 -6.22 6.15 -12.89
N ASN A 62 -7.39 5.53 -12.74
CA ASN A 62 -7.90 4.53 -13.69
C ASN A 62 -8.15 5.12 -15.09
N ALA A 63 -8.59 6.38 -15.16
CA ALA A 63 -8.80 7.06 -16.44
C ALA A 63 -7.48 7.28 -17.21
N GLU A 64 -6.36 7.47 -16.50
CA GLU A 64 -5.03 7.69 -17.09
C GLU A 64 -4.20 6.41 -17.27
N LEU A 65 -4.58 5.32 -16.60
CA LEU A 65 -3.77 4.12 -16.47
C LEU A 65 -3.40 3.50 -17.83
N GLU A 66 -4.36 3.37 -18.74
CA GLU A 66 -4.11 2.76 -20.05
C GLU A 66 -3.18 3.59 -20.94
N ALA A 67 -3.17 4.93 -20.77
CA ALA A 67 -2.22 5.78 -21.46
C ALA A 67 -0.80 5.64 -20.87
N ARG A 68 -0.68 5.43 -19.56
CA ARG A 68 0.61 5.25 -18.86
C ARG A 68 1.28 3.90 -19.07
N LYS A 69 0.53 2.87 -19.49
CA LYS A 69 1.05 1.53 -19.77
C LYS A 69 1.73 1.39 -21.14
N ARG A 70 1.56 2.39 -22.01
CA ARG A 70 2.10 2.42 -23.38
C ARG A 70 3.45 3.12 -23.41
#